data_AF-A0A0B2QYW3-F1
#
_entry.id   AF-A0A0B2QYW3-F1
#
_cell.length_a   1.000
_cell.length_b   1.000
_cell.length_c   1.000
_cell.angle_alpha   90.00
_cell.angle_beta   90.00
_cell.angle_gamma   90.00
#
_symmetry.space_group_name_H-M   'P 1'
#
loop_
_entity.id
_entity.type
_entity.pdbx_description
1 polymer ?
#
loop_
_entity_poly.entity_id
_entity_poly.type
_entity_poly.pdbx_seq_one_letter_code
_entity_poly.pdbx_strand_id
1 'polypeptide(L)'
;MECMAQEPVLFEDILCQIIDMIGPEDESYITLRDLKGGKLSGSVFNILFNLNKFMAFETRDPFLIRQERENPTLAEWDALLVENILGFQWKKM
;
A
#
# COMPACT_ATOMS: atom_id res chain seq x y z
N MET A 1 14.50 19.75 1.81
CA MET A 1 13.59 18.95 0.98
C MET A 1 14.24 18.91 -0.39
N GLU A 2 15.14 17.93 -0.58
CA GLU A 2 15.83 17.78 -1.86
C GLU A 2 14.77 17.41 -2.89
N CYS A 3 14.61 18.28 -3.88
CA CYS A 3 13.82 18.02 -5.06
C CYS A 3 14.42 16.77 -5.70
N MET A 4 13.78 15.61 -5.52
CA MET A 4 14.16 14.41 -6.27
C MET A 4 14.10 14.81 -7.74
N ALA A 5 15.17 14.56 -8.48
CA ALA A 5 15.31 14.90 -9.90
C ALA A 5 14.41 14.03 -10.80
N GLN A 6 13.21 13.68 -10.33
CA GLN A 6 12.23 12.86 -11.01
C GLN A 6 11.18 13.73 -11.68
N GLU A 7 10.73 13.26 -12.84
CA GLU A 7 9.63 13.88 -13.55
C GLU A 7 8.35 13.78 -12.72
N PRO A 8 7.56 14.86 -12.66
CA PRO A 8 6.27 14.82 -11.99
C PRO A 8 5.35 13.82 -12.70
N VAL A 9 4.77 12.90 -11.92
CA VAL A 9 3.75 11.97 -12.41
C VAL A 9 2.40 12.68 -12.43
N LEU A 10 1.61 12.45 -13.48
CA LEU A 10 0.27 13.00 -13.58
C LEU A 10 -0.64 12.37 -12.53
N PHE A 11 -1.60 13.15 -12.03
CA PHE A 11 -2.54 12.64 -11.03
C PHE A 11 -3.40 11.51 -11.63
N GLU A 12 -3.74 11.60 -12.90
CA GLU A 12 -4.52 10.61 -13.63
C GLU A 12 -3.83 9.25 -13.66
N ASP A 13 -2.50 9.22 -13.84
CA ASP A 13 -1.71 7.99 -13.83
C ASP A 13 -1.68 7.37 -12.42
N ILE A 14 -1.50 8.21 -11.39
CA ILE A 14 -1.57 7.78 -9.98
C ILE A 14 -2.96 7.26 -9.63
N LEU A 15 -4.02 7.91 -10.11
CA LEU A 15 -5.39 7.49 -9.87
C LEU A 15 -5.68 6.13 -10.51
N CYS A 16 -5.27 5.93 -11.77
CA CYS A 16 -5.36 4.64 -12.45
C CYS A 16 -4.62 3.55 -11.65
N GLN A 17 -3.39 3.82 -11.22
CA GLN A 17 -2.61 2.88 -10.40
C GLN A 17 -3.33 2.53 -9.08
N ILE A 18 -3.93 3.51 -8.40
CA ILE A 18 -4.69 3.28 -7.17
C ILE A 18 -5.93 2.41 -7.44
N ILE A 19 -6.67 2.67 -8.52
CA ILE A 19 -7.86 1.90 -8.88
C ILE A 19 -7.47 0.44 -9.19
N ASP A 20 -6.42 0.22 -9.97
CA ASP A 20 -5.91 -1.13 -10.29
C ASP A 20 -5.47 -1.90 -9.04
N MET A 21 -4.88 -1.21 -8.06
CA MET A 21 -4.42 -1.82 -6.81
C MET A 21 -5.56 -2.19 -5.87
N ILE A 22 -6.64 -1.41 -5.85
CA ILE A 22 -7.81 -1.63 -4.98
C ILE A 22 -8.78 -2.62 -5.61
N GLY A 23 -9.02 -2.51 -6.93
CA GLY A 23 -10.07 -3.25 -7.64
C GLY A 23 -11.45 -3.03 -7.02
N PRO A 24 -11.94 -1.78 -6.92
CA PRO A 24 -13.24 -1.50 -6.31
C PRO A 24 -14.39 -2.15 -7.11
N GLU A 25 -15.51 -2.41 -6.44
CA GLU A 25 -16.71 -2.95 -7.10
C GLU A 25 -17.30 -1.99 -8.15
N ASP A 26 -17.17 -0.68 -7.89
CA ASP A 26 -17.54 0.40 -8.79
C ASP A 26 -16.34 1.35 -8.92
N GLU A 27 -15.84 1.56 -10.14
CA GLU A 27 -14.65 2.39 -10.38
C GLU A 27 -14.88 3.89 -10.13
N SER A 28 -16.13 4.34 -9.98
CA SER A 28 -16.44 5.76 -9.74
C SER A 28 -16.19 6.21 -8.29
N TYR A 29 -16.07 5.27 -7.34
CA TYR A 29 -15.77 5.59 -5.95
C TYR A 29 -15.02 4.46 -5.23
N ILE A 30 -14.25 4.81 -4.22
CA ILE A 30 -13.56 3.85 -3.36
C ILE A 30 -14.25 3.83 -2.00
N THR A 31 -14.71 2.66 -1.56
CA THR A 31 -15.28 2.47 -0.23
C THR A 31 -14.26 1.89 0.74
N LEU A 32 -14.57 1.99 2.03
CA LEU A 32 -13.80 1.31 3.06
C LEU A 32 -13.84 -0.23 2.91
N ARG A 33 -14.90 -0.77 2.31
CA ARG A 33 -15.00 -2.22 2.04
C ARG A 33 -13.94 -2.64 1.03
N ASP A 34 -13.78 -1.86 -0.04
CA ASP A 34 -12.78 -2.13 -1.08
C ASP A 34 -11.36 -2.10 -0.48
N LEU A 35 -11.07 -1.07 0.33
CA LEU A 35 -9.79 -0.95 1.03
C LEU A 35 -9.53 -2.08 2.03
N LYS A 36 -10.55 -2.60 2.71
CA LYS A 36 -10.38 -3.74 3.63
C LYS A 36 -10.21 -5.08 2.91
N GLY A 37 -10.74 -5.22 1.70
CA GLY A 37 -10.58 -6.42 0.88
C GLY A 37 -9.28 -6.43 0.08
N GLY A 38 -8.72 -5.25 -0.23
CA GLY A 38 -7.52 -5.08 -1.03
C GLY A 38 -6.23 -5.45 -0.30
N LYS A 39 -5.45 -6.37 -0.87
CA LYS A 39 -4.11 -6.76 -0.34
C LYS A 39 -3.08 -5.64 -0.46
N LEU A 40 -3.32 -4.65 -1.32
CA LEU A 40 -2.39 -3.56 -1.64
C LEU A 40 -2.82 -2.22 -1.05
N SER A 41 -3.88 -2.16 -0.24
CA SER A 41 -4.39 -0.93 0.37
C SER A 41 -3.33 -0.20 1.21
N GLY A 42 -2.42 -0.96 1.82
CA GLY A 42 -1.27 -0.40 2.51
C GLY A 42 -0.31 0.40 1.63
N SER A 43 -0.14 -0.02 0.37
CA SER A 43 0.67 0.71 -0.60
C SER A 43 -0.06 1.94 -1.14
N VAL A 44 -1.38 1.87 -1.35
CA VAL A 44 -2.21 3.04 -1.71
C VAL A 44 -2.07 4.15 -0.67
N PHE A 45 -2.10 3.79 0.61
CA PHE A 45 -1.88 4.73 1.69
C PHE A 45 -0.50 5.39 1.65
N ASN A 46 0.55 4.63 1.31
CA ASN A 46 1.87 5.22 1.13
C ASN A 46 1.92 6.20 -0.05
N ILE A 47 1.24 5.90 -1.18
CA ILE A 47 1.09 6.83 -2.31
C ILE A 47 0.50 8.16 -1.86
N LEU A 48 -0.57 8.11 -1.04
CA LEU A 48 -1.32 9.32 -0.65
C LEU A 48 -0.61 10.18 0.42
N PHE A 49 0.13 9.58 1.35
CA PHE A 49 0.62 10.33 2.52
C PHE A 49 2.02 9.95 3.03
N ASN A 50 2.70 8.96 2.44
CA ASN A 50 4.05 8.57 2.85
C ASN A 50 4.99 8.49 1.65
N LEU A 51 5.44 9.66 1.20
CA LEU A 51 6.33 9.79 0.04
C LEU A 51 7.58 8.91 0.17
N ASN A 52 8.19 8.82 1.35
CA ASN A 52 9.38 8.00 1.56
C ASN A 52 9.13 6.51 1.27
N LYS A 53 8.03 5.95 1.79
CA LYS A 53 7.65 4.56 1.52
C LYS A 53 7.16 4.35 0.09
N PHE A 54 6.48 5.33 -0.49
CA PHE A 54 6.08 5.30 -1.90
C PHE A 54 7.30 5.25 -2.82
N MET A 55 8.30 6.11 -2.60
CA MET A 55 9.52 6.12 -3.39
C MET A 55 10.27 4.81 -3.32
N ALA A 56 10.41 4.24 -2.11
CA ALA A 56 11.02 2.93 -1.93
C ALA A 56 10.22 1.80 -2.62
N PHE A 57 8.91 1.97 -2.83
CA PHE A 57 8.10 1.04 -3.61
C PHE A 57 8.31 1.19 -5.12
N GLU A 58 8.32 2.42 -5.63
CA GLU A 58 8.51 2.68 -7.07
C GLU A 58 9.92 2.33 -7.55
N THR A 59 10.93 2.48 -6.70
CA THR A 59 12.33 2.14 -7.04
C THR A 59 12.71 0.70 -6.69
N ARG A 60 11.76 -0.15 -6.29
CA ARG A 60 12.06 -1.54 -5.89
C ARG A 60 12.49 -2.36 -7.11
N ASP A 61 13.46 -3.25 -6.90
CA ASP A 61 13.94 -4.14 -7.95
C ASP A 61 12.80 -5.09 -8.41
N PRO A 62 12.50 -5.17 -9.72
CA PRO A 62 11.47 -6.06 -10.27
C PRO A 62 11.63 -7.53 -9.87
N PHE A 63 12.86 -7.98 -9.61
CA PHE A 63 13.15 -9.34 -9.15
C PHE A 63 12.63 -9.59 -7.72
N LEU A 64 12.84 -8.63 -6.82
CA LEU A 64 12.35 -8.72 -5.43
C LEU A 64 10.82 -8.69 -5.38
N ILE A 65 10.18 -7.89 -6.24
CA ILE A 65 8.71 -7.82 -6.35
C ILE A 65 8.12 -9.17 -6.77
N ARG A 66 8.76 -9.87 -7.71
CA ARG A 66 8.31 -11.21 -8.15
C ARG A 66 8.40 -12.23 -7.03
N GLN A 67 9.47 -12.19 -6.26
CA GLN A 67 9.69 -13.10 -5.13
C GLN A 67 8.66 -12.88 -4.00
N GLU A 68 8.32 -11.63 -3.67
CA GLU A 68 7.26 -11.30 -2.69
C GLU A 68 5.87 -11.76 -3.17
N ARG A 69 5.59 -11.66 -4.47
CA ARG A 69 4.32 -12.14 -5.05
C ARG A 69 4.20 -13.66 -5.02
N GLU A 70 5.30 -14.38 -5.23
CA GLU A 70 5.36 -15.84 -5.16
C GLU A 70 5.26 -16.37 -3.72
N ASN A 71 5.71 -15.58 -2.74
CA ASN A 71 5.69 -15.95 -1.33
C ASN A 71 5.17 -14.79 -0.46
N PRO A 72 3.85 -14.51 -0.50
CA PRO A 72 3.27 -13.40 0.23
C PRO A 72 3.35 -13.70 1.73
N THR A 73 4.37 -13.17 2.39
CA THR A 73 4.36 -12.96 3.84
C THR A 73 3.21 -12.02 4.20
N LEU A 74 2.71 -12.07 5.44
CA LEU A 74 1.71 -11.11 5.95
C LEU A 74 2.13 -9.71 5.51
N ALA A 75 1.21 -8.94 4.91
CA ALA A 75 1.52 -7.57 4.53
C ALA A 75 2.02 -6.83 5.78
N GLU A 76 2.96 -5.88 5.63
CA GLU A 76 3.49 -5.11 6.78
C GLU A 76 2.35 -4.54 7.66
N TRP A 77 1.24 -4.18 7.03
CA TRP A 77 0.04 -3.69 7.70
C TRP A 77 -0.75 -4.78 8.41
N ASP A 78 -0.79 -6.00 7.88
CA ASP A 78 -1.34 -7.14 8.60
C ASP A 78 -0.46 -7.47 9.81
N ALA A 79 0.87 -7.35 9.69
CA ALA A 79 1.79 -7.50 10.82
C ALA A 79 1.56 -6.41 11.87
N LEU A 80 1.36 -5.15 11.47
CA LEU A 80 1.00 -4.06 12.39
C LEU A 80 -0.38 -4.23 13.02
N LEU A 81 -1.37 -4.74 12.27
CA LEU A 81 -2.70 -5.04 12.81
C LEU A 81 -2.62 -6.19 13.81
N VAL A 82 -1.88 -7.25 13.49
CA VAL A 82 -1.64 -8.38 14.38
C VAL A 82 -0.89 -7.93 15.64
N GLU A 83 0.15 -7.12 15.51
CA GLU A 83 0.91 -6.57 16.63
C GLU A 83 0.02 -5.67 17.52
N ASN A 84 -0.78 -4.78 16.94
CA ASN A 84 -1.65 -3.90 17.71
C ASN A 84 -2.84 -4.64 18.34
N ILE A 85 -3.42 -5.64 17.65
CA ILE A 85 -4.54 -6.45 18.17
C ILE A 85 -4.04 -7.40 19.28
N LEU A 86 -2.93 -8.11 19.08
CA LEU A 86 -2.35 -8.99 20.10
C LEU A 86 -1.74 -8.19 21.26
N GLY A 87 -1.10 -7.06 20.97
CA GLY A 87 -0.60 -6.13 22.00
C GLY A 87 -1.71 -5.57 22.88
N PHE A 88 -2.91 -5.34 22.34
CA PHE A 88 -4.09 -4.96 23.12
C PHE A 88 -4.62 -6.09 24.02
N GLN A 89 -4.53 -7.35 23.58
CA GLN A 89 -4.95 -8.51 24.38
C GLN A 89 -4.01 -8.76 25.57
N TRP A 90 -2.70 -8.61 25.37
CA TRP A 90 -1.71 -8.79 26.45
C TRP A 90 -1.71 -7.66 27.48
N LYS A 91 -2.03 -6.42 27.10
CA LYS A 91 -2.07 -5.27 28.03
C LYS A 91 -3.33 -5.24 28.91
N LYS A 92 -4.26 -6.17 28.68
CA LYS A 92 -5.53 -6.32 29.42
C LYS A 92 -5.54 -7.52 30.39
N MET A 93 -4.45 -8.29 30.46
CA MET A 93 -4.23 -9.35 31.47
C MET A 93 -3.31 -8.89 32.59
#